data_AF-A0AAD6TV89-F1
#
_entry.id   AF-A0AAD6TV89-F1
#
_cell.length_a   1.000
_cell.length_b   1.000
_cell.length_c   1.000
_cell.angle_alpha   90.00
_cell.angle_beta   90.00
_cell.angle_gamma   90.00
#
_symmetry.space_group_name_H-M   'P 1'
#
loop_
_entity.id
_entity.type
_entity.pdbx_description
1 polymer ?
#
loop_
_entity_poly.entity_id
_entity_poly.type
_entity_poly.pdbx_seq_one_letter_code
_entity_poly.pdbx_strand_id
1 'polypeptide(L)'
;MSRAPSPDDDESNYNDGKGLEFTIELTLATTGKTRKNAKPKVMKKTIFLHEDSALNHLLYAAIKAFKREDDLSFSFNPRRDDYTSTTLDLLGMTYTIPKSNFKDMSLTCNSDYETLISHARKKDIPETIRIQMAELKTFEPTEAEIEQNRLIVQLNSEWKCEDRTCKRFICFPDRKTAKHVPLSHLHVQTWVAAIQGKVINDDGTAVDLKNPPDTKLFDHQEPDSEDQALIRNRTVKKDSGITINLTLPETAAPVPASRSLMPAMQPVAHPSHPRIAPQMSLELFSQRYNLSRRIFDKLGAYSVTGPQTLRHLKNNHLEEALLNPAEIADVRDAQDRWLMGEGE
;
A
#
# COMPACT_ATOMS: atom_id res chain seq x y z
N MET A 1 -38.22 -5.22 5.20
CA MET A 1 -38.50 -6.59 4.75
C MET A 1 -37.55 -6.90 3.61
N SER A 2 -36.40 -7.50 3.89
CA SER A 2 -35.41 -7.88 2.88
C SER A 2 -35.49 -9.39 2.66
N ARG A 3 -35.59 -9.77 1.39
CA ARG A 3 -35.78 -11.13 0.88
C ARG A 3 -34.68 -12.06 1.43
N ALA A 4 -35.06 -13.21 1.97
CA ALA A 4 -34.11 -14.27 2.31
C ALA A 4 -33.27 -14.60 1.06
N PRO A 5 -31.96 -14.86 1.19
CA PRO A 5 -31.15 -15.30 0.06
C PRO A 5 -31.85 -16.53 -0.55
N SER A 6 -32.17 -16.43 -1.84
CA SER A 6 -32.71 -17.55 -2.58
C SER A 6 -31.68 -18.67 -2.55
N PRO A 7 -32.09 -19.94 -2.38
CA PRO A 7 -31.21 -21.11 -2.39
C PRO A 7 -30.51 -21.37 -3.75
N ASP A 8 -30.72 -20.48 -4.72
CA ASP A 8 -29.87 -20.31 -5.88
C ASP A 8 -28.64 -19.47 -5.46
N ASP A 9 -27.84 -19.97 -4.51
CA ASP A 9 -26.46 -19.52 -4.39
C ASP A 9 -25.84 -19.78 -5.75
N ASP A 10 -25.53 -18.71 -6.49
CA ASP A 10 -25.06 -18.79 -7.88
C ASP A 10 -23.90 -19.80 -7.96
N GLU A 11 -24.19 -21.01 -8.43
CA GLU A 11 -23.17 -22.03 -8.64
C GLU A 11 -22.18 -21.45 -9.63
N SER A 12 -20.89 -21.53 -9.31
CA SER A 12 -19.87 -21.01 -10.22
C SER A 12 -20.01 -21.67 -11.58
N ASN A 13 -19.78 -20.91 -12.65
CA ASN A 13 -19.85 -21.44 -14.01
C ASN A 13 -18.69 -22.39 -14.37
N TYR A 14 -17.75 -22.57 -13.43
CA TYR A 14 -16.49 -23.25 -13.63
C TYR A 14 -16.28 -24.44 -12.67
N ASN A 15 -15.58 -25.47 -13.17
CA ASN A 15 -15.13 -26.64 -12.39
C ASN A 15 -16.23 -27.31 -11.55
N ASP A 16 -17.37 -27.65 -12.17
CA ASP A 16 -18.51 -28.30 -11.51
C ASP A 16 -19.03 -27.50 -10.29
N GLY A 17 -19.20 -26.18 -10.46
CA GLY A 17 -19.70 -25.30 -9.40
C GLY A 17 -18.64 -24.84 -8.38
N LYS A 18 -17.38 -25.28 -8.50
CA LYS A 18 -16.34 -25.01 -7.47
C LYS A 18 -15.65 -23.66 -7.62
N GLY A 19 -15.70 -23.04 -8.79
CA GLY A 19 -15.00 -21.78 -9.07
C GLY A 19 -13.80 -21.96 -10.00
N LEU A 20 -13.07 -20.86 -10.21
CA LEU A 20 -11.79 -20.86 -10.89
C LEU A 20 -10.74 -21.58 -10.03
N GLU A 21 -9.90 -22.39 -10.67
CA GLU A 21 -8.80 -23.11 -10.00
C GLU A 21 -7.54 -22.24 -9.97
N PHE A 22 -6.99 -22.02 -8.77
CA PHE A 22 -5.75 -21.29 -8.55
C PHE A 22 -4.68 -22.21 -7.98
N THR A 23 -3.51 -22.29 -8.63
CA THR A 23 -2.29 -22.85 -8.04
C THR A 23 -1.44 -21.73 -7.47
N ILE A 24 -1.35 -21.69 -6.15
CA ILE A 24 -0.58 -20.71 -5.41
C ILE A 24 0.79 -21.31 -5.06
N GLU A 25 1.83 -20.58 -5.40
CA GLU A 25 3.22 -20.90 -5.09
C GLU A 25 3.80 -19.86 -4.14
N LEU A 26 3.99 -20.24 -2.88
CA LEU A 26 4.57 -19.38 -1.86
C LEU A 26 6.07 -19.63 -1.74
N THR A 27 6.86 -18.58 -1.97
CA THR A 27 8.29 -18.53 -1.74
C THR A 27 8.56 -17.85 -0.40
N LEU A 28 9.05 -18.63 0.57
CA LEU A 28 9.33 -18.11 1.91
C LEU A 28 10.62 -17.30 1.94
N ALA A 29 10.62 -16.20 2.68
CA ALA A 29 11.82 -15.43 2.95
C ALA A 29 12.80 -16.29 3.75
N THR A 30 14.05 -16.38 3.30
CA THR A 30 15.07 -17.14 4.01
C THR A 30 15.56 -16.33 5.22
N THR A 31 15.19 -16.75 6.42
CA THR A 31 15.56 -16.09 7.71
C THR A 31 16.98 -16.42 8.18
N GLY A 32 17.88 -16.81 7.28
CA GLY A 32 19.24 -17.21 7.67
C GLY A 32 20.26 -17.15 6.53
N LYS A 33 21.54 -17.35 6.87
CA LYS A 33 22.64 -17.45 5.90
C LYS A 33 22.45 -18.69 5.02
N THR A 34 21.72 -18.54 3.92
CA THR A 34 21.66 -19.56 2.88
C THR A 34 22.98 -19.63 2.14
N ARG A 35 23.42 -20.84 1.78
CA ARG A 35 24.59 -21.03 0.90
C ARG A 35 24.35 -20.26 -0.39
N LYS A 36 25.40 -19.63 -0.93
CA LYS A 36 25.36 -19.02 -2.27
C LYS A 36 24.80 -20.07 -3.24
N ASN A 37 23.71 -19.74 -3.95
CA ASN A 37 22.99 -20.60 -4.91
C ASN A 37 21.97 -21.62 -4.36
N ALA A 38 21.61 -21.58 -3.07
CA ALA A 38 20.48 -22.38 -2.60
C ALA A 38 19.17 -21.86 -3.22
N LYS A 39 18.43 -22.72 -3.92
CA LYS A 39 17.09 -22.38 -4.42
C LYS A 39 16.15 -22.16 -3.22
N PRO A 40 15.32 -21.10 -3.23
CA PRO A 40 14.39 -20.86 -2.14
C PRO A 40 13.36 -21.99 -2.07
N LYS A 41 12.90 -22.31 -0.86
CA LYS A 41 11.86 -23.32 -0.66
C LYS A 41 10.54 -22.76 -1.17
N VAL A 42 9.97 -23.41 -2.18
CA VAL A 42 8.67 -23.06 -2.75
C VAL A 42 7.63 -24.07 -2.27
N MET A 43 6.56 -23.58 -1.65
CA MET A 43 5.39 -24.38 -1.26
C MET A 43 4.28 -24.17 -2.29
N LYS A 44 3.60 -25.25 -2.70
CA LYS A 44 2.49 -25.17 -3.67
C LYS A 44 1.18 -25.63 -3.04
N LYS A 45 0.10 -24.90 -3.31
CA LYS A 45 -1.27 -25.24 -2.91
C LYS A 45 -2.25 -24.91 -4.02
N THR A 46 -3.27 -25.72 -4.17
CA THR A 46 -4.36 -25.48 -5.12
C THR A 46 -5.61 -25.13 -4.33
N ILE A 47 -6.29 -24.06 -4.73
CA ILE A 47 -7.57 -23.63 -4.18
C ILE A 47 -8.57 -23.36 -5.30
N PHE A 48 -9.86 -23.36 -4.96
CA PHE A 48 -10.94 -23.00 -5.87
C PHE A 48 -11.68 -21.81 -5.30
N LEU A 49 -11.97 -20.81 -6.13
CA LEU A 49 -12.67 -19.59 -5.72
C LEU A 49 -13.70 -19.21 -6.77
N HIS A 50 -14.87 -18.79 -6.30
CA HIS A 50 -15.92 -18.24 -7.16
C HIS A 50 -15.37 -17.08 -7.99
N GLU A 51 -15.75 -16.97 -9.26
CA GLU A 51 -15.27 -15.94 -10.17
C GLU A 51 -15.60 -14.51 -9.72
N ASP A 52 -16.64 -14.33 -8.91
CA ASP A 52 -17.02 -13.04 -8.31
C ASP A 52 -16.40 -12.79 -6.93
N SER A 53 -15.50 -13.67 -6.48
CA SER A 53 -14.73 -13.43 -5.26
C SER A 53 -13.88 -12.17 -5.43
N ALA A 54 -13.67 -11.42 -4.35
CA ALA A 54 -12.76 -10.28 -4.34
C ALA A 54 -11.31 -10.72 -3.99
N LEU A 55 -10.34 -9.82 -4.19
CA LEU A 55 -8.92 -10.13 -3.96
C LEU A 55 -8.64 -10.56 -2.51
N ASN A 56 -9.35 -9.98 -1.54
CA ASN A 56 -9.28 -10.35 -0.13
C ASN A 56 -9.63 -11.84 0.12
N HIS A 57 -10.59 -12.41 -0.62
CA HIS A 57 -10.94 -13.83 -0.52
C HIS A 57 -9.83 -14.72 -1.07
N LEU A 58 -9.18 -14.31 -2.17
CA LEU A 58 -8.01 -15.00 -2.70
C LEU A 58 -6.88 -15.04 -1.66
N LEU A 59 -6.57 -13.89 -1.07
CA LEU A 59 -5.53 -13.77 -0.05
C LEU A 59 -5.84 -14.63 1.18
N TYR A 60 -7.07 -14.56 1.70
CA TYR A 60 -7.49 -15.36 2.85
C TYR A 60 -7.40 -16.86 2.57
N ALA A 61 -7.94 -17.31 1.44
CA ALA A 61 -7.91 -18.71 1.05
C ALA A 61 -6.47 -19.21 0.84
N ALA A 62 -5.58 -18.37 0.29
CA ALA A 62 -4.17 -18.67 0.16
C ALA A 62 -3.50 -18.89 1.52
N ILE A 63 -3.62 -17.93 2.44
CA ILE A 63 -3.03 -17.99 3.79
C ILE A 63 -3.53 -19.23 4.54
N LYS A 64 -4.83 -19.47 4.50
CA LYS A 64 -5.48 -20.64 5.10
C LYS A 64 -4.96 -21.95 4.50
N ALA A 65 -4.79 -22.03 3.18
CA ALA A 65 -4.29 -23.23 2.51
C ALA A 65 -2.83 -23.59 2.90
N PHE A 66 -2.02 -22.59 3.27
CA PHE A 66 -0.67 -22.80 3.79
C PHE A 66 -0.63 -23.07 5.31
N LYS A 67 -1.75 -22.99 6.03
CA LYS A 67 -1.83 -23.12 7.50
C LYS A 67 -0.91 -22.16 8.24
N ARG A 68 -0.82 -20.92 7.75
CA ARG A 68 0.05 -19.88 8.31
C ARG A 68 -0.73 -18.74 8.96
N GLU A 69 -1.89 -19.04 9.51
CA GLU A 69 -2.72 -18.06 10.22
C GLU A 69 -1.96 -17.47 11.42
N ASP A 70 -1.04 -18.23 12.03
CA ASP A 70 -0.25 -17.78 13.20
C ASP A 70 1.07 -17.08 12.84
N ASP A 71 1.77 -17.54 11.78
CA ASP A 71 3.11 -17.06 11.41
C ASP A 71 3.10 -15.71 10.69
N LEU A 72 2.07 -15.53 9.88
CA LEU A 72 1.81 -14.32 9.17
C LEU A 72 0.99 -13.51 10.17
N SER A 73 1.62 -12.59 10.91
CA SER A 73 1.00 -11.62 11.83
C SER A 73 0.07 -10.62 11.13
N PHE A 74 -0.65 -11.12 10.13
CA PHE A 74 -1.75 -10.47 9.49
C PHE A 74 -2.82 -10.46 10.54
N SER A 75 -3.08 -9.27 11.07
CA SER A 75 -4.36 -9.00 11.69
C SER A 75 -5.42 -9.09 10.60
N PHE A 76 -5.73 -10.33 10.19
CA PHE A 76 -6.85 -10.63 9.32
C PHE A 76 -8.10 -10.37 10.14
N ASN A 77 -8.53 -9.12 10.13
CA ASN A 77 -9.86 -8.80 10.57
C ASN A 77 -10.77 -9.18 9.38
N PRO A 78 -11.78 -10.04 9.51
CA PRO A 78 -12.68 -10.32 8.39
C PRO A 78 -13.69 -9.20 8.10
N ARG A 79 -13.69 -8.07 8.84
CA ARG A 79 -14.79 -7.08 8.84
C ARG A 79 -14.56 -5.72 8.16
N ARG A 80 -13.33 -5.29 7.88
CA ARG A 80 -13.01 -4.11 7.06
C ARG A 80 -12.99 -4.52 5.58
N ASP A 81 -13.18 -3.61 4.64
CA ASP A 81 -13.09 -3.92 3.20
C ASP A 81 -11.80 -3.34 2.56
N ASP A 82 -10.86 -2.84 3.38
CA ASP A 82 -9.73 -2.00 2.94
C ASP A 82 -8.34 -2.68 3.05
N TYR A 83 -8.29 -3.99 2.80
CA TYR A 83 -7.16 -4.86 3.15
C TYR A 83 -6.00 -4.94 2.17
N THR A 84 -6.11 -4.33 1.01
CA THR A 84 -5.19 -4.64 -0.08
C THR A 84 -3.80 -4.06 0.14
N SER A 85 -3.64 -2.87 0.74
CA SER A 85 -2.30 -2.25 0.84
C SER A 85 -1.37 -3.06 1.76
N THR A 86 -1.66 -3.12 3.06
CA THR A 86 -0.69 -3.65 4.04
C THR A 86 -0.30 -5.11 3.78
N THR A 87 -1.24 -5.91 3.29
CA THR A 87 -0.97 -7.32 3.00
C THR A 87 -0.10 -7.52 1.76
N LEU A 88 -0.41 -6.78 0.69
CA LEU A 88 0.35 -6.83 -0.55
C LEU A 88 1.72 -6.15 -0.40
N ASP A 89 1.85 -5.19 0.52
CA ASP A 89 3.13 -4.56 0.88
C ASP A 89 4.10 -5.55 1.54
N LEU A 90 3.59 -6.60 2.20
CA LEU A 90 4.39 -7.67 2.78
C LEU A 90 4.63 -8.85 1.83
N LEU A 91 3.78 -9.00 0.81
CA LEU A 91 3.77 -10.12 -0.12
C LEU A 91 3.87 -9.63 -1.56
N GLY A 92 5.02 -9.86 -2.19
CA GLY A 92 5.17 -9.67 -3.62
C GLY A 92 4.33 -10.72 -4.34
N MET A 93 3.25 -10.30 -5.00
CA MET A 93 2.36 -11.19 -5.74
C MET A 93 2.47 -10.97 -7.24
N THR A 94 2.60 -12.06 -7.98
CA THR A 94 2.44 -12.07 -9.43
C THR A 94 1.51 -13.19 -9.86
N TYR A 95 0.92 -13.07 -11.04
CA TYR A 95 0.06 -14.09 -11.61
C TYR A 95 0.46 -14.43 -13.04
N THR A 96 0.17 -15.67 -13.43
CA THR A 96 0.31 -16.17 -14.79
C THR A 96 -0.96 -16.90 -15.17
N ILE A 97 -1.56 -16.50 -16.29
CA ILE A 97 -2.64 -17.25 -16.94
C ILE A 97 -1.99 -18.08 -18.05
N PRO A 98 -1.97 -19.42 -17.95
CA PRO A 98 -1.33 -20.29 -18.95
C PRO A 98 -1.83 -20.00 -20.38
N LYS A 99 -1.05 -20.28 -21.43
CA LYS A 99 -1.46 -20.06 -22.84
C LYS A 99 -2.03 -18.66 -23.15
N SER A 100 -1.57 -17.65 -22.43
CA SER A 100 -1.91 -16.25 -22.67
C SER A 100 -0.64 -15.41 -22.61
N ASN A 101 -0.75 -14.14 -22.99
CA ASN A 101 0.36 -13.19 -22.87
C ASN A 101 0.51 -12.65 -21.42
N PHE A 102 -0.35 -13.05 -20.49
CA PHE A 102 -0.31 -12.63 -19.09
C PHE A 102 0.61 -13.58 -18.30
N LYS A 103 1.91 -13.31 -18.37
CA LYS A 103 2.94 -14.06 -17.65
C LYS A 103 3.64 -13.14 -16.64
N ASP A 104 3.73 -13.61 -15.40
CA ASP A 104 4.38 -12.94 -14.28
C ASP A 104 3.90 -11.47 -14.07
N MET A 105 2.60 -11.23 -14.28
CA MET A 105 1.97 -9.92 -14.11
C MET A 105 1.85 -9.59 -12.63
N SER A 106 2.12 -8.34 -12.24
CA SER A 106 2.02 -7.93 -10.83
C SER A 106 0.57 -7.85 -10.36
N LEU A 107 0.32 -8.26 -9.12
CA LEU A 107 -1.00 -8.22 -8.47
C LEU A 107 -0.90 -7.35 -7.21
N THR A 108 -1.07 -6.04 -7.37
CA THR A 108 -0.83 -5.05 -6.31
C THR A 108 -2.11 -4.40 -5.78
N CYS A 109 -3.23 -4.54 -6.49
CA CYS A 109 -4.50 -3.94 -6.10
C CYS A 109 -5.70 -4.72 -6.62
N ASN A 110 -6.91 -4.33 -6.21
CA ASN A 110 -8.14 -4.98 -6.66
C ASN A 110 -8.37 -4.84 -8.17
N SER A 111 -7.94 -3.73 -8.78
CA SER A 111 -8.06 -3.52 -10.24
C SER A 111 -7.23 -4.52 -11.04
N ASP A 112 -6.04 -4.89 -10.54
CA ASP A 112 -5.19 -5.91 -11.16
C ASP A 112 -5.88 -7.28 -11.08
N TYR A 113 -6.54 -7.55 -9.96
CA TYR A 113 -7.29 -8.78 -9.73
C TYR A 113 -8.55 -8.87 -10.61
N GLU A 114 -9.32 -7.79 -10.73
CA GLU A 114 -10.46 -7.73 -11.65
C GLU A 114 -10.01 -7.96 -13.10
N THR A 115 -8.85 -7.43 -13.49
CA THR A 115 -8.25 -7.67 -14.80
C THR A 115 -7.91 -9.15 -14.97
N LEU A 116 -7.25 -9.77 -13.99
CA LEU A 116 -6.98 -11.21 -13.95
C LEU A 116 -8.26 -12.03 -14.14
N ILE A 117 -9.30 -11.75 -13.36
CA ILE A 117 -10.58 -12.47 -13.41
C ILE A 117 -11.27 -12.27 -14.75
N SER A 118 -11.30 -11.05 -15.28
CA SER A 118 -11.86 -10.74 -16.60
C SER A 118 -11.19 -11.54 -17.71
N HIS A 119 -9.86 -11.68 -17.65
CA HIS A 119 -9.12 -12.48 -18.62
C HIS A 119 -9.32 -13.99 -18.44
N ALA A 120 -9.44 -14.47 -17.20
CA ALA A 120 -9.75 -15.87 -16.92
C ALA A 120 -11.12 -16.26 -17.46
N ARG A 121 -12.14 -15.39 -17.31
CA ARG A 121 -13.52 -15.65 -17.77
C ARG A 121 -13.66 -15.77 -19.29
N LYS A 122 -12.78 -15.11 -20.05
CA LYS A 122 -12.80 -15.14 -21.53
C LYS A 122 -12.34 -16.47 -22.12
N LYS A 123 -11.88 -17.41 -21.30
CA LYS A 123 -11.48 -18.74 -21.76
C LYS A 123 -12.63 -19.72 -21.61
N ASP A 124 -12.89 -20.49 -22.67
CA ASP A 124 -13.92 -21.53 -22.70
C ASP A 124 -13.70 -22.63 -21.65
N ILE A 125 -12.43 -22.90 -21.32
CA ILE A 125 -12.03 -23.84 -20.29
C ILE A 125 -11.09 -23.07 -19.34
N PRO A 126 -11.47 -22.86 -18.07
CA PRO A 126 -10.64 -22.16 -17.10
C PRO A 126 -9.42 -23.02 -16.78
N GLU A 127 -8.29 -22.70 -17.41
CA GLU A 127 -7.02 -23.29 -17.03
C GLU A 127 -6.62 -22.83 -15.63
N THR A 128 -5.89 -23.69 -14.92
CA THR A 128 -5.37 -23.38 -13.59
C THR A 128 -4.53 -22.10 -13.60
N ILE A 129 -4.99 -21.07 -12.90
CA ILE A 129 -4.31 -19.78 -12.80
C ILE A 129 -3.16 -19.93 -11.79
N ARG A 130 -1.94 -19.57 -12.17
CA ARG A 130 -0.79 -19.66 -11.27
C ARG A 130 -0.57 -18.33 -10.57
N ILE A 131 -0.64 -18.31 -9.25
CA ILE A 131 -0.29 -17.17 -8.42
C ILE A 131 1.06 -17.45 -7.76
N GLN A 132 2.05 -16.59 -7.96
CA GLN A 132 3.31 -16.66 -7.22
C GLN A 132 3.27 -15.61 -6.12
N MET A 133 3.51 -16.04 -4.90
CA MET A 133 3.60 -15.19 -3.72
C MET A 133 5.03 -15.30 -3.20
N ALA A 134 5.68 -14.16 -2.96
CA ALA A 134 6.97 -14.10 -2.30
C ALA A 134 6.80 -13.26 -1.04
N GLU A 135 7.21 -13.82 0.11
CA GLU A 135 7.42 -12.97 1.27
C GLU A 135 8.49 -11.96 0.92
N LEU A 136 8.08 -10.70 0.86
CA LEU A 136 9.05 -9.63 0.89
C LEU A 136 9.68 -9.72 2.27
N LYS A 137 11.01 -9.68 2.31
CA LYS A 137 11.67 -9.49 3.60
C LYS A 137 11.07 -8.21 4.14
N THR A 138 10.31 -8.33 5.23
CA THR A 138 10.00 -7.20 6.09
C THR A 138 11.35 -6.63 6.42
N PHE A 139 11.69 -5.56 5.72
CA PHE A 139 12.89 -4.83 6.03
C PHE A 139 12.51 -4.16 7.34
N GLU A 140 12.83 -4.83 8.46
CA GLU A 140 12.87 -4.16 9.74
C GLU A 140 13.80 -2.98 9.50
N PRO A 141 13.27 -1.73 9.52
CA PRO A 141 14.10 -0.58 9.25
C PRO A 141 15.28 -0.64 10.20
N THR A 142 16.49 -0.56 9.66
CA THR A 142 17.68 -0.61 10.51
C THR A 142 17.61 0.55 11.50
N GLU A 143 18.24 0.43 12.67
CA GLU A 143 18.28 1.53 13.64
C GLU A 143 18.75 2.85 12.99
N ALA A 144 19.67 2.76 12.03
CA ALA A 144 20.13 3.88 11.21
C ALA A 144 19.04 4.50 10.33
N GLU A 145 18.19 3.68 9.71
CA GLU A 145 17.05 4.15 8.90
C GLU A 145 15.91 4.70 9.76
N ILE A 146 15.65 4.11 10.93
CA ILE A 146 14.68 4.66 11.90
C ILE A 146 15.14 6.06 12.31
N GLU A 147 16.42 6.21 12.66
CA GLU A 147 16.99 7.51 13.03
C GLU A 147 17.00 8.47 11.83
N GLN A 148 17.31 8.00 10.63
CA GLN A 148 17.24 8.80 9.40
C GLN A 148 15.82 9.36 9.20
N ASN A 149 14.80 8.50 9.28
CA ASN A 149 13.40 8.91 9.15
C ASN A 149 12.98 9.87 10.26
N ARG A 150 13.45 9.66 11.50
CA ARG A 150 13.23 10.58 12.63
C ARG A 150 13.79 11.97 12.33
N LEU A 151 15.03 12.05 11.84
CA LEU A 151 15.68 13.31 11.47
C LEU A 151 15.00 13.99 10.27
N ILE A 152 14.53 13.24 9.27
CA ILE A 152 13.74 13.78 8.14
C ILE A 152 12.48 14.46 8.68
N VAL A 153 11.74 13.80 9.57
CA VAL A 153 10.51 14.36 10.16
C VAL A 153 10.82 15.62 10.97
N GLN A 154 11.90 15.63 11.75
CA GLN A 154 12.33 16.80 12.52
C GLN A 154 12.71 17.98 11.62
N LEU A 155 13.54 17.76 10.59
CA LEU A 155 13.92 18.81 9.63
C LEU A 155 12.71 19.38 8.90
N ASN A 156 11.79 18.52 8.43
CA ASN A 156 10.58 18.97 7.75
C ASN A 156 9.65 19.78 8.67
N SER A 157 9.70 19.55 9.98
CA SER A 157 8.92 20.31 10.96
C SER A 157 9.59 21.64 11.31
N GLU A 158 10.91 21.65 11.53
CA GLU A 158 11.69 22.83 11.88
C GLU A 158 11.70 23.85 10.74
N TRP A 159 11.83 23.39 9.50
CA TRP A 159 11.98 24.25 8.31
C TRP A 159 10.69 24.46 7.53
N LYS A 160 9.54 24.42 8.22
CA LYS A 160 8.28 24.88 7.62
C LYS A 160 8.36 26.37 7.39
N CYS A 161 8.08 26.78 6.16
CA CYS A 161 8.18 28.17 5.75
C CYS A 161 7.04 28.99 6.39
N GLU A 162 7.36 29.96 7.24
CA GLU A 162 6.37 30.86 7.85
C GLU A 162 6.02 32.05 6.93
N ASP A 163 6.85 32.32 5.93
CA ASP A 163 6.63 33.39 4.97
C ASP A 163 5.51 33.03 3.98
N ARG A 164 4.40 33.77 4.06
CA ARG A 164 3.23 33.62 3.18
C ARG A 164 3.51 33.96 1.72
N THR A 165 4.59 34.69 1.44
CA THR A 165 5.01 35.02 0.07
C THR A 165 5.86 33.90 -0.55
N CYS A 166 6.43 33.01 0.27
CA CYS A 166 7.17 31.88 -0.21
C CYS A 166 6.22 30.81 -0.77
N LYS A 167 6.44 30.42 -2.03
CA LYS A 167 5.61 29.40 -2.72
C LYS A 167 5.86 27.97 -2.23
N ARG A 168 6.84 27.77 -1.34
CA ARG A 168 7.34 26.44 -0.96
C ARG A 168 7.07 26.23 0.52
N PHE A 169 6.50 25.08 0.85
CA PHE A 169 6.09 24.76 2.21
C PHE A 169 7.28 24.47 3.15
N ILE A 170 8.38 23.95 2.60
CA ILE A 170 9.60 23.63 3.34
C ILE A 170 10.76 24.38 2.68
N CYS A 171 11.39 25.27 3.44
CA CYS A 171 12.37 26.23 2.93
C CYS A 171 13.44 26.53 3.99
N PHE A 172 14.67 26.80 3.56
CA PHE A 172 15.76 27.26 4.43
C PHE A 172 16.17 28.68 4.03
N PRO A 173 16.19 29.66 4.96
CA PRO A 173 16.66 31.01 4.65
C PRO A 173 18.19 31.03 4.59
N ASP A 174 18.73 31.38 3.43
CA ASP A 174 20.17 31.55 3.25
C ASP A 174 20.68 32.74 4.11
N ARG A 175 21.69 32.48 4.94
CA ARG A 175 22.28 33.49 5.84
C ARG A 175 22.88 34.68 5.09
N LYS A 176 23.40 34.47 3.87
CA LYS A 176 24.10 35.51 3.11
C LYS A 176 23.13 36.42 2.36
N THR A 177 22.13 35.82 1.72
CA THR A 177 21.23 36.53 0.80
C THR A 177 19.85 36.82 1.40
N ALA A 178 19.50 36.21 2.53
CA ALA A 178 18.15 36.16 3.10
C ALA A 178 17.09 35.57 2.14
N LYS A 179 17.51 34.95 1.02
CA LYS A 179 16.60 34.30 0.08
C LYS A 179 16.29 32.88 0.57
N HIS A 180 15.08 32.41 0.26
CA HIS A 180 14.63 31.08 0.68
C HIS A 180 15.09 30.02 -0.32
N VAL A 181 15.84 29.03 0.17
CA VAL A 181 16.27 27.84 -0.58
C VAL A 181 15.22 26.75 -0.39
N PRO A 182 14.58 26.24 -1.46
CA PRO A 182 13.57 25.20 -1.34
C PRO A 182 14.18 23.85 -0.97
N LEU A 183 13.72 23.24 0.12
CA LEU A 183 14.20 21.94 0.55
C LEU A 183 13.46 20.82 -0.19
N SER A 184 14.08 20.28 -1.24
CA SER A 184 13.60 19.06 -1.90
C SER A 184 13.97 17.80 -1.10
N HIS A 185 13.42 16.65 -1.47
CA HIS A 185 13.77 15.37 -0.85
C HIS A 185 15.28 15.11 -0.82
N LEU A 186 15.99 15.46 -1.90
CA LEU A 186 17.45 15.32 -1.97
C LEU A 186 18.15 16.21 -0.94
N HIS A 187 17.72 17.45 -0.75
CA HIS A 187 18.30 18.36 0.26
C HIS A 187 18.15 17.75 1.66
N VAL A 188 16.94 17.29 2.00
CA VAL A 188 16.67 16.72 3.32
C VAL A 188 17.48 15.45 3.54
N GLN A 189 17.57 14.55 2.55
CA GLN A 189 18.39 13.35 2.65
C GLN A 189 19.88 13.66 2.83
N THR A 190 20.42 14.59 2.04
CA THR A 190 21.83 15.01 2.16
C THR A 190 22.11 15.64 3.53
N TRP A 191 21.19 16.46 4.04
CA TRP A 191 21.30 17.06 5.36
C TRP A 191 21.30 16.00 6.46
N VAL A 192 20.35 15.07 6.45
CA VAL A 192 20.29 13.98 7.44
C VAL A 192 21.54 13.11 7.40
N ALA A 193 22.01 12.76 6.20
CA ALA A 193 23.25 11.99 6.05
C ALA A 193 24.46 12.73 6.64
N ALA A 194 24.54 14.06 6.48
CA ALA A 194 25.60 14.88 7.05
C ALA A 194 25.52 14.97 8.59
N ILE A 195 24.32 15.06 9.18
CA ILE A 195 24.11 14.98 10.63
C ILE A 195 24.58 13.62 11.17
N GLN A 196 24.15 12.52 10.55
CA GLN A 196 24.54 11.17 10.95
C GLN A 196 26.06 10.93 10.79
N GLY A 197 26.66 11.51 9.75
CA GLY A 197 28.10 11.49 9.51
C GLY A 197 28.91 12.43 10.43
N LYS A 198 28.24 13.23 11.28
CA LYS A 198 28.87 14.26 12.13
C LYS A 198 29.80 15.18 11.33
N VAL A 199 29.36 15.57 10.14
CA VAL A 199 30.12 16.45 9.25
C VAL A 199 30.31 17.81 9.93
N ILE A 200 31.50 18.39 9.75
CA ILE A 200 31.84 19.75 10.20
C ILE A 200 32.01 20.59 8.94
N ASN A 201 31.34 21.73 8.88
CA ASN A 201 31.43 22.69 7.80
C ASN A 201 32.81 23.39 7.78
N ASP A 202 33.14 24.05 6.68
CA ASP A 202 34.42 24.74 6.49
C ASP A 202 34.67 25.85 7.52
N ASP A 203 33.60 26.42 8.09
CA ASP A 203 33.63 27.42 9.16
C ASP A 203 33.83 26.83 10.58
N GLY A 204 34.00 25.51 10.68
CA GLY A 204 34.16 24.78 11.93
C GLY A 204 32.84 24.48 12.66
N THR A 205 31.69 24.84 12.09
CA THR A 205 30.39 24.51 12.69
C THR A 205 29.98 23.07 12.40
N ALA A 206 29.44 22.37 13.40
CA ALA A 206 28.91 21.02 13.19
C ALA A 206 27.56 21.09 12.46
N VAL A 207 27.34 20.16 11.52
CA VAL A 207 26.05 20.02 10.84
C VAL A 207 25.03 19.45 11.83
N ASP A 208 23.93 20.18 12.04
CA ASP A 208 22.84 19.82 12.96
C ASP A 208 21.49 20.22 12.35
N LEU A 209 20.39 20.15 13.11
CA LEU A 209 19.05 20.51 12.62
C LEU A 209 18.92 21.98 12.17
N LYS A 210 19.81 22.86 12.64
CA LYS A 210 19.77 24.31 12.39
C LYS A 210 20.83 24.78 11.38
N ASN A 211 21.90 24.00 11.23
CA ASN A 211 23.05 24.31 10.38
C ASN A 211 23.13 23.25 9.26
N PRO A 212 22.74 23.58 8.01
CA PRO A 212 22.88 22.66 6.89
C PRO A 212 24.36 22.42 6.53
N PRO A 213 24.64 21.34 5.79
CA PRO A 213 25.98 21.09 5.28
C PRO A 213 26.37 22.13 4.23
N ASP A 214 27.62 22.61 4.30
CA ASP A 214 28.21 23.58 3.37
C ASP A 214 28.51 22.91 2.02
N THR A 215 27.45 22.74 1.24
CA THR A 215 27.51 22.20 -0.11
C THR A 215 26.74 23.12 -1.04
N LYS A 216 27.13 23.15 -2.32
CA LYS A 216 26.46 23.95 -3.37
C LYS A 216 24.97 23.62 -3.55
N LEU A 217 24.49 22.54 -2.93
CA LEU A 217 23.08 22.17 -2.89
C LEU A 217 22.26 23.12 -2.01
N PHE A 218 22.85 23.71 -0.96
CA PHE A 218 22.18 24.63 -0.03
C PHE A 218 22.48 26.10 -0.35
N ASP A 219 23.32 26.38 -1.33
CA ASP A 219 23.51 27.73 -1.85
C ASP A 219 22.27 28.14 -2.64
N HIS A 220 21.84 29.39 -2.46
CA HIS A 220 20.84 29.97 -3.35
C HIS A 220 21.44 30.09 -4.75
N GLN A 221 21.19 29.10 -5.61
CA GLN A 221 21.46 29.24 -7.03
C GLN A 221 20.51 30.30 -7.57
N GLU A 222 21.03 31.48 -7.89
CA GLU A 222 20.31 32.33 -8.81
C GLU A 222 20.07 31.49 -10.07
N PRO A 223 18.84 31.41 -10.58
CA PRO A 223 18.58 30.69 -11.80
C PRO A 223 19.46 31.34 -12.87
N ASP A 224 20.56 30.68 -13.22
CA ASP A 224 21.44 31.16 -14.27
C ASP A 224 20.57 31.28 -15.51
N SER A 225 20.36 32.52 -15.96
CA SER A 225 19.42 32.84 -17.02
C SER A 225 19.74 32.08 -18.32
N GLU A 226 20.99 31.63 -18.47
CA GLU A 226 21.47 30.86 -19.63
C GLU A 226 21.09 29.37 -19.55
N ASP A 227 21.08 28.75 -18.37
CA ASP A 227 20.81 27.31 -18.22
C ASP A 227 19.31 26.99 -18.39
N GLN A 228 18.42 27.90 -18.00
CA GLN A 228 16.99 27.76 -18.29
C GLN A 228 16.69 27.81 -19.81
N ALA A 229 17.49 28.57 -20.59
CA ALA A 229 17.36 28.58 -22.04
C ALA A 229 17.84 27.25 -22.66
N LEU A 230 18.91 26.65 -22.12
CA LEU A 230 19.42 25.35 -22.57
C LEU A 230 18.44 24.19 -22.29
N ILE A 231 17.77 24.18 -21.14
CA ILE A 231 16.77 23.14 -20.80
C ILE A 231 15.51 23.28 -21.66
N ARG A 232 15.05 24.52 -21.92
CA ARG A 232 13.94 24.77 -22.86
C ARG A 232 14.27 24.35 -24.29
N ASN A 233 15.52 24.54 -24.73
CA ASN A 233 15.94 24.13 -26.07
C ASN A 233 16.09 22.61 -26.23
N ARG A 234 16.33 21.86 -25.15
CA ARG A 234 16.45 20.39 -25.18
C ARG A 234 15.11 19.65 -25.13
N THR A 235 14.05 20.27 -24.61
CA THR A 235 12.72 19.64 -24.53
C THR A 235 11.99 19.60 -25.89
N VAL A 236 12.48 20.30 -26.92
CA VAL A 236 11.84 20.35 -28.25
C VAL A 236 12.35 19.26 -29.21
N LYS A 237 13.37 18.46 -28.85
CA LYS A 237 13.92 17.43 -29.76
C LYS A 237 14.11 16.08 -29.06
N LYS A 238 13.06 15.27 -28.95
CA LYS A 238 13.23 13.80 -28.82
C LYS A 238 11.93 13.02 -29.12
N ASP A 239 11.58 12.95 -30.41
CA ASP A 239 10.80 11.85 -30.98
C ASP A 239 11.76 10.93 -31.73
N SER A 240 12.26 9.89 -31.07
CA SER A 240 12.93 8.75 -31.71
C SER A 240 12.91 7.57 -30.74
N GLY A 241 11.90 6.70 -30.87
CA GLY A 241 11.74 5.50 -30.05
C GLY A 241 12.83 4.46 -30.31
N ILE A 242 13.37 3.89 -29.23
CA ILE A 242 14.27 2.73 -29.27
C ILE A 242 13.47 1.52 -28.78
N THR A 243 13.28 0.54 -29.67
CA THR A 243 12.64 -0.74 -29.38
C THR A 243 13.72 -1.77 -29.05
N ILE A 244 13.66 -2.41 -27.88
CA ILE A 244 14.56 -3.51 -27.49
C ILE A 244 13.71 -4.78 -27.35
N ASN A 245 13.92 -5.73 -28.26
CA ASN A 245 13.33 -7.08 -28.20
C ASN A 245 14.32 -8.03 -27.51
N LEU A 246 13.90 -8.65 -26.41
CA LEU A 246 14.63 -9.71 -25.73
C LEU A 246 13.81 -11.00 -25.77
N THR A 247 14.31 -11.99 -26.49
CA THR A 247 13.73 -13.33 -26.62
C THR A 247 14.55 -14.31 -25.78
N LEU A 248 13.90 -15.13 -24.96
CA LEU A 248 14.53 -16.23 -24.22
C LEU A 248 13.77 -17.55 -24.47
N PRO A 249 14.48 -18.70 -24.60
CA PRO A 249 13.87 -19.97 -24.97
C PRO A 249 13.33 -20.79 -23.77
N GLU A 250 12.33 -21.61 -24.08
CA GLU A 250 11.50 -22.44 -23.19
C GLU A 250 11.83 -23.95 -23.36
N THR A 251 11.90 -24.72 -22.27
CA THR A 251 11.82 -26.22 -22.19
C THR A 251 11.88 -26.63 -20.70
N ALA A 252 11.25 -27.67 -20.13
CA ALA A 252 10.40 -28.78 -20.59
C ALA A 252 9.63 -29.45 -19.41
N ALA A 253 8.49 -30.09 -19.75
CA ALA A 253 7.84 -31.34 -19.26
C ALA A 253 7.28 -31.54 -17.80
N PRO A 254 6.13 -32.26 -17.64
CA PRO A 254 5.41 -32.45 -16.37
C PRO A 254 5.57 -33.85 -15.73
N VAL A 255 5.24 -33.97 -14.43
CA VAL A 255 5.19 -35.22 -13.63
C VAL A 255 3.76 -35.39 -13.04
N PRO A 256 3.17 -36.61 -12.99
CA PRO A 256 1.77 -36.81 -12.65
C PRO A 256 1.46 -36.83 -11.13
N ALA A 257 0.22 -36.47 -10.81
CA ALA A 257 -0.33 -36.28 -9.47
C ALA A 257 -0.95 -37.55 -8.86
N SER A 258 -0.85 -37.68 -7.53
CA SER A 258 -1.59 -38.66 -6.72
C SER A 258 -2.73 -37.97 -5.96
N ARG A 259 -3.97 -38.41 -6.18
CA ARG A 259 -5.19 -37.97 -5.47
C ARG A 259 -5.29 -38.67 -4.11
N SER A 260 -5.63 -37.91 -3.07
CA SER A 260 -6.10 -38.45 -1.79
C SER A 260 -7.33 -37.68 -1.33
N LEU A 261 -8.39 -38.42 -0.99
CA LEU A 261 -9.72 -37.93 -0.59
C LEU A 261 -9.75 -37.78 0.95
N MET A 262 -10.28 -36.66 1.43
CA MET A 262 -10.62 -36.45 2.84
C MET A 262 -12.02 -35.82 2.96
N PRO A 263 -12.69 -35.98 4.13
CA PRO A 263 -14.13 -35.96 4.27
C PRO A 263 -14.70 -34.61 4.74
N ALA A 264 -16.00 -34.46 4.52
CA ALA A 264 -16.82 -33.27 4.79
C ALA A 264 -16.92 -32.89 6.28
N MET A 265 -16.83 -31.58 6.57
CA MET A 265 -17.16 -30.98 7.86
C MET A 265 -18.34 -30.00 7.73
N GLN A 266 -19.14 -29.98 8.79
CA GLN A 266 -20.45 -29.32 8.92
C GLN A 266 -20.37 -27.78 9.02
N PRO A 267 -21.45 -27.05 8.66
CA PRO A 267 -21.47 -25.60 8.63
C PRO A 267 -21.64 -24.97 10.02
N VAL A 268 -20.84 -23.94 10.29
CA VAL A 268 -20.94 -23.05 11.46
C VAL A 268 -21.91 -21.91 11.12
N ALA A 269 -22.83 -21.60 12.03
CA ALA A 269 -23.88 -20.61 11.84
C ALA A 269 -23.33 -19.19 11.58
N HIS A 270 -23.82 -18.53 10.53
CA HIS A 270 -23.49 -17.15 10.18
C HIS A 270 -24.35 -16.13 10.95
N PRO A 271 -23.77 -14.99 11.37
CA PRO A 271 -24.48 -13.95 12.10
C PRO A 271 -25.34 -13.05 11.19
N SER A 272 -26.43 -12.62 11.80
CA SER A 272 -27.57 -11.85 11.32
C SER A 272 -27.26 -10.46 10.75
N HIS A 273 -28.02 -10.10 9.70
CA HIS A 273 -28.33 -8.80 9.08
C HIS A 273 -27.48 -7.55 9.40
N PRO A 274 -27.14 -6.73 8.38
CA PRO A 274 -26.47 -5.46 8.57
C PRO A 274 -27.35 -4.53 9.41
N ARG A 275 -26.93 -4.28 10.66
CA ARG A 275 -27.55 -3.26 11.51
C ARG A 275 -27.39 -1.91 10.83
N ILE A 276 -28.50 -1.21 10.65
CA ILE A 276 -28.48 0.20 10.29
C ILE A 276 -27.89 0.93 11.49
N ALA A 277 -26.69 1.51 11.31
CA ALA A 277 -26.01 2.22 12.38
C ALA A 277 -26.87 3.42 12.85
N PRO A 278 -26.94 3.68 14.17
CA PRO A 278 -27.76 4.74 14.73
C PRO A 278 -27.29 6.12 14.26
N GLN A 279 -28.26 7.00 13.92
CA GLN A 279 -27.94 8.38 13.55
C GLN A 279 -27.38 9.15 14.75
N MET A 280 -26.31 9.90 14.51
CA MET A 280 -25.57 10.67 15.50
C MET A 280 -24.96 11.92 14.85
N SER A 281 -24.90 13.02 15.59
CA SER A 281 -24.24 14.26 15.15
C SER A 281 -22.72 14.15 15.22
N LEU A 282 -22.00 14.97 14.45
CA LEU A 282 -20.54 15.02 14.51
C LEU A 282 -20.02 15.34 15.92
N GLU A 283 -20.67 16.26 16.65
CA GLU A 283 -20.28 16.63 18.01
C GLU A 283 -20.36 15.46 18.99
N LEU A 284 -21.49 14.74 18.98
CA LEU A 284 -21.67 13.57 19.84
C LEU A 284 -20.72 12.44 19.45
N PHE A 285 -20.47 12.25 18.15
CA PHE A 285 -19.51 11.27 17.65
C PHE A 285 -18.08 11.60 18.11
N SER A 286 -17.64 12.84 17.95
CA SER A 286 -16.30 13.27 18.38
C SER A 286 -16.12 13.14 19.89
N GLN A 287 -17.14 13.50 20.69
CA GLN A 287 -17.11 13.34 22.13
C GLN A 287 -17.03 11.85 22.54
N ARG A 288 -17.85 11.00 21.91
CA ARG A 288 -17.97 9.58 22.27
C ARG A 288 -16.71 8.76 21.94
N TYR A 289 -16.03 9.09 20.85
CA TYR A 289 -14.81 8.40 20.43
C TYR A 289 -13.53 9.16 20.75
N ASN A 290 -13.60 10.16 21.65
CA ASN A 290 -12.46 10.96 22.11
C ASN A 290 -11.64 11.59 20.96
N LEU A 291 -12.30 11.99 19.87
CA LEU A 291 -11.62 12.71 18.80
C LEU A 291 -11.22 14.10 19.29
N SER A 292 -9.99 14.51 18.98
CA SER A 292 -9.48 15.81 19.40
C SER A 292 -10.35 16.95 18.84
N ARG A 293 -10.41 18.07 19.58
CA ARG A 293 -11.15 19.28 19.13
C ARG A 293 -10.67 19.75 17.75
N ARG A 294 -9.38 19.59 17.47
CA ARG A 294 -8.77 19.92 16.17
C ARG A 294 -9.36 19.08 15.03
N ILE A 295 -9.57 17.78 15.23
CA ILE A 295 -10.21 16.90 14.24
C ILE A 295 -11.66 17.34 14.02
N PHE A 296 -12.39 17.60 15.11
CA PHE A 296 -13.77 18.09 15.05
C PHE A 296 -13.90 19.38 14.22
N ASP A 297 -13.05 20.39 14.49
CA ASP A 297 -13.10 21.68 13.79
C ASP A 297 -12.78 21.51 12.28
N LYS A 298 -11.83 20.64 11.91
CA LYS A 298 -11.50 20.33 10.51
C LYS A 298 -12.64 19.62 9.78
N LEU A 299 -13.21 18.59 10.39
CA LEU A 299 -14.35 17.86 9.83
C LEU A 299 -15.57 18.79 9.66
N GLY A 300 -15.81 19.68 10.64
CA GLY A 300 -16.85 20.70 10.55
C GLY A 300 -16.61 21.71 9.43
N ALA A 301 -15.37 22.17 9.24
CA ALA A 301 -15.00 23.06 8.13
C ALA A 301 -15.21 22.41 6.76
N TYR A 302 -15.06 21.08 6.67
CA TYR A 302 -15.33 20.29 5.47
C TYR A 302 -16.81 19.85 5.37
N SER A 303 -17.72 20.47 6.13
CA SER A 303 -19.17 20.22 6.12
C SER A 303 -19.58 18.77 6.45
N VAL A 304 -18.78 18.05 7.22
CA VAL A 304 -19.14 16.73 7.74
C VAL A 304 -20.17 16.90 8.86
N THR A 305 -21.39 16.40 8.65
CA THR A 305 -22.49 16.55 9.61
C THR A 305 -22.54 15.43 10.67
N GLY A 306 -21.92 14.29 10.40
CA GLY A 306 -21.86 13.15 11.31
C GLY A 306 -21.15 11.93 10.71
N PRO A 307 -21.08 10.80 11.45
CA PRO A 307 -20.35 9.60 11.02
C PRO A 307 -20.95 8.90 9.79
N GLN A 308 -22.22 9.16 9.48
CA GLN A 308 -22.88 8.71 8.25
C GLN A 308 -22.14 9.25 7.02
N THR A 309 -21.82 10.55 7.03
CA THR A 309 -21.12 11.23 5.93
C THR A 309 -19.69 10.69 5.78
N LEU A 310 -19.01 10.40 6.89
CA LEU A 310 -17.66 9.81 6.89
C LEU A 310 -17.59 8.46 6.14
N ARG A 311 -18.69 7.71 6.06
CA ARG A 311 -18.76 6.44 5.32
C ARG A 311 -18.65 6.61 3.81
N HIS A 312 -19.00 7.79 3.31
CA HIS A 312 -18.93 8.10 1.89
C HIS A 312 -17.64 8.82 1.50
N LEU A 313 -16.89 9.33 2.47
CA LEU A 313 -15.63 10.02 2.24
C LEU A 313 -14.48 9.01 2.19
N LYS A 314 -13.73 9.00 1.08
CA LYS A 314 -12.41 8.33 0.94
C LYS A 314 -11.30 9.12 1.65
N ASN A 315 -10.14 8.50 1.90
CA ASN A 315 -9.01 9.14 2.60
C ASN A 315 -8.55 10.43 1.91
N ASN A 316 -8.52 10.49 0.57
CA ASN A 316 -8.16 11.70 -0.17
C ASN A 316 -9.07 12.90 0.17
N HIS A 317 -10.37 12.69 0.42
CA HIS A 317 -11.26 13.77 0.84
C HIS A 317 -10.96 14.25 2.27
N LEU A 318 -10.50 13.34 3.14
CA LEU A 318 -10.08 13.70 4.50
C LEU A 318 -8.73 14.45 4.48
N GLU A 319 -7.86 14.16 3.53
CA GLU A 319 -6.64 14.95 3.27
C GLU A 319 -6.99 16.35 2.76
N GLU A 320 -7.98 16.49 1.88
CA GLU A 320 -8.52 17.79 1.45
C GLU A 320 -9.12 18.60 2.60
N ALA A 321 -9.69 17.92 3.60
CA ALA A 321 -10.12 18.51 4.87
C ALA A 321 -8.94 18.90 5.79
N LEU A 322 -7.69 18.81 5.29
CA LEU A 322 -6.45 19.12 5.98
C LEU A 322 -6.18 18.22 7.19
N LEU A 323 -6.76 17.01 7.25
CA LEU A 323 -6.37 16.02 8.24
C LEU A 323 -5.01 15.43 7.86
N ASN A 324 -4.12 15.29 8.84
CA ASN A 324 -2.87 14.56 8.64
C ASN A 324 -3.10 13.04 8.75
N PRO A 325 -2.16 12.19 8.29
CA PRO A 325 -2.36 10.74 8.29
C PRO A 325 -2.73 10.13 9.65
N ALA A 326 -2.20 10.64 10.76
CA ALA A 326 -2.56 10.15 12.10
C ALA A 326 -3.99 10.55 12.48
N GLU A 327 -4.41 11.78 12.17
CA GLU A 327 -5.79 12.24 12.38
C GLU A 327 -6.78 11.45 11.51
N ILE A 328 -6.40 11.09 10.27
CA ILE A 328 -7.22 10.22 9.40
C ILE A 328 -7.38 8.84 10.04
N ALA A 329 -6.30 8.27 10.57
CA ALA A 329 -6.36 6.98 11.26
C ALA A 329 -7.29 7.02 12.49
N ASP A 330 -7.20 8.08 13.31
CA ASP A 330 -8.10 8.27 14.46
C ASP A 330 -9.58 8.35 14.05
N VAL A 331 -9.87 9.07 12.96
CA VAL A 331 -11.25 9.18 12.43
C VAL A 331 -11.76 7.84 11.90
N ARG A 332 -10.91 7.04 11.25
CA ARG A 332 -11.27 5.71 10.75
C ARG A 332 -11.49 4.71 11.88
N ASP A 333 -10.64 4.74 12.91
CA ASP A 333 -10.83 3.93 14.11
C ASP A 333 -12.17 4.25 14.80
N ALA A 334 -12.45 5.54 15.03
CA ALA A 334 -13.71 6.00 15.61
C ALA A 334 -14.93 5.55 14.77
N GLN A 335 -14.82 5.64 13.45
CA GLN A 335 -15.87 5.21 12.52
C GLN A 335 -16.12 3.70 12.62
N ASP A 336 -15.07 2.90 12.67
CA ASP A 336 -15.18 1.44 12.78
C ASP A 336 -15.81 1.02 14.10
N ARG A 337 -15.40 1.64 15.22
CA ARG A 337 -15.98 1.38 16.55
C ARG A 337 -17.47 1.73 16.59
N TRP A 338 -17.86 2.82 15.93
CA TRP A 338 -19.27 3.18 15.78
C TRP A 338 -20.07 2.16 14.97
N LEU A 339 -19.52 1.65 13.86
CA LEU A 339 -20.16 0.60 13.06
C LEU A 339 -20.30 -0.72 13.83
N MET A 340 -19.38 -1.00 14.76
CA MET A 340 -19.46 -2.16 15.65
C MET A 340 -20.46 -2.00 16.79
N GLY A 341 -21.03 -0.80 16.99
CA GLY A 341 -21.90 -0.50 18.13
C GLY A 341 -21.15 -0.44 19.46
N GLU A 342 -19.82 -0.29 19.44
CA GLU A 342 -19.04 -0.19 20.65
C GLU A 342 -19.28 1.18 21.31
N GLY A 343 -19.88 1.14 22.50
CA GLY A 343 -20.13 2.28 23.36
C GLY A 343 -21.60 2.54 23.72
N GLU A 344 -22.57 1.79 23.17
CA GLU A 344 -24.00 1.85 23.56
C GLU A 344 -24.24 1.32 24.98
#